data_AF-A0A6I5W7X4-F1
#
_entry.id   AF-A0A6I5W7X4-F1
#
_cell.length_a   1.000
_cell.length_b   1.000
_cell.length_c   1.000
_cell.angle_alpha   90.00
_cell.angle_beta   90.00
_cell.angle_gamma   90.00
#
_symmetry.space_group_name_H-M   'P 1'
#
loop_
_entity.id
_entity.type
_entity.pdbx_description
1 polymer ?
#
loop_
_entity_poly.entity_id
_entity_poly.type
_entity_poly.pdbx_seq_one_letter_code
_entity_poly.pdbx_strand_id
1 'polypeptide(L)'
;MNHDRLRIDLADLAEEVTPVDLRDRALRTSRRLGIQRAIATSAAAFVMVGAATGTAFALIPRGDAPAPIPADSPSVIVTPSPADPSPTAATSAEPAVLAGTRYYLGMTDGEARVHAVRGATDTVLARVPYSDNDPCTRNSITISPDGRRLAWVVATDRDRGLGTLVTAGIDGSNKRNLAADINCFGPTALVWQGGDLLMVGRQPTRESVQYDVRTGKVVLGPLDPILRRWSADGRYLAAESTDGQPFVDGPGVHRNYNYTPPADDAAKWGGWEARSVSMDGRYVAVGWIGTDVSREDGSFAVVDTTTGKEVDLPGGDGIRSIMFTADNKVLVRRATGISVLDSTFKPLGTVTEPAALGDLTLLAYAA
;
A
#
# COMPACT_ATOMS: atom_id res chain seq x y z
N MET A 1 24.64 20.29 -47.13
CA MET A 1 25.69 20.41 -46.08
C MET A 1 25.07 20.12 -44.72
N ASN A 2 25.77 19.34 -43.88
CA ASN A 2 25.56 19.13 -42.43
C ASN A 2 24.66 18.00 -41.88
N HIS A 3 24.43 16.88 -42.60
CA HIS A 3 24.00 15.64 -41.90
C HIS A 3 25.20 14.76 -41.51
N ASP A 4 26.24 14.71 -42.34
CA ASP A 4 27.41 13.86 -42.06
C ASP A 4 28.30 14.40 -40.94
N ARG A 5 28.37 15.74 -40.79
CA ARG A 5 29.10 16.37 -39.66
C ARG A 5 28.47 16.05 -38.31
N LEU A 6 27.14 16.10 -38.23
CA LEU A 6 26.40 15.79 -37.00
C LEU A 6 26.56 14.33 -36.58
N ARG A 7 26.71 13.42 -37.56
CA ARG A 7 26.94 12.00 -37.31
C ARG A 7 28.36 11.70 -36.83
N ILE A 8 29.35 12.43 -37.33
CA ILE A 8 30.75 12.31 -36.90
C ILE A 8 30.93 12.92 -35.51
N ASP A 9 30.38 14.11 -35.26
CA ASP A 9 30.48 14.78 -33.96
C ASP A 9 29.80 13.99 -32.83
N LEU A 10 28.70 13.27 -33.14
CA LEU A 10 28.03 12.37 -32.17
C LEU A 10 28.78 11.05 -31.95
N ALA A 11 29.54 10.57 -32.93
CA ALA A 11 30.36 9.38 -32.78
C ALA A 11 31.60 9.68 -31.92
N ASP A 12 32.24 10.82 -32.12
CA ASP A 12 33.36 11.28 -31.28
C ASP A 12 32.93 11.51 -29.83
N LEU A 13 31.75 12.09 -29.60
CA LEU A 13 31.17 12.25 -28.25
C LEU A 13 30.82 10.91 -27.57
N ALA A 14 30.50 9.88 -28.34
CA ALA A 14 30.22 8.54 -27.81
C ALA A 14 31.50 7.77 -27.47
N GLU A 15 32.62 8.07 -28.13
CA GLU A 15 33.92 7.44 -27.90
C GLU A 15 34.69 8.11 -26.73
N GLU A 16 34.45 9.40 -26.49
CA GLU A 16 35.05 10.15 -25.38
C GLU A 16 34.40 9.84 -24.01
N VAL A 17 33.16 9.33 -23.99
CA VAL A 17 32.45 8.98 -22.76
C VAL A 17 32.56 7.48 -22.49
N THR A 18 33.63 7.08 -21.81
CA THR A 18 33.77 5.69 -21.36
C THR A 18 32.61 5.32 -20.41
N PRO A 19 31.94 4.16 -20.58
CA PRO A 19 30.80 3.74 -19.75
C PRO A 19 31.09 3.70 -18.24
N VAL A 20 32.38 3.57 -17.87
CA VAL A 20 32.85 3.58 -16.49
C VAL A 20 32.67 4.95 -15.85
N ASP A 21 32.81 6.04 -16.60
CA ASP A 21 32.78 7.40 -16.06
C ASP A 21 31.35 7.83 -15.67
N LEU A 22 30.32 7.36 -16.38
CA LEU A 22 28.92 7.62 -16.00
C LEU A 22 28.52 6.87 -14.72
N ARG A 23 28.97 5.62 -14.55
CA ARG A 23 28.70 4.83 -13.34
C ARG A 23 29.42 5.41 -12.12
N ASP A 24 30.68 5.80 -12.27
CA ASP A 24 31.45 6.43 -11.20
C ASP A 24 30.93 7.83 -10.85
N ARG A 25 30.52 8.61 -11.85
CA ARG A 25 29.90 9.92 -11.62
C ARG A 25 28.57 9.77 -10.92
N ALA A 26 27.73 8.80 -11.31
CA ALA A 26 26.46 8.49 -10.63
C ALA A 26 26.67 8.04 -9.18
N LEU A 27 27.65 7.15 -8.92
CA LEU A 27 27.99 6.69 -7.58
C LEU A 27 28.60 7.80 -6.70
N ARG A 28 29.40 8.71 -7.27
CA ARG A 28 29.89 9.90 -6.54
C ARG A 28 28.77 10.88 -6.21
N THR A 29 27.82 11.15 -7.11
CA THR A 29 26.65 11.98 -6.79
C THR A 29 25.77 11.34 -5.72
N SER A 30 25.59 10.02 -5.74
CA SER A 30 24.84 9.29 -4.72
C SER A 30 25.52 9.36 -3.35
N ARG A 31 26.83 9.10 -3.27
CA ARG A 31 27.60 9.24 -2.01
C ARG A 31 27.61 10.67 -1.48
N ARG A 32 27.67 11.68 -2.36
CA ARG A 32 27.64 13.09 -1.96
C ARG A 32 26.30 13.51 -1.37
N LEU A 33 25.18 12.97 -1.87
CA LEU A 33 23.85 13.17 -1.26
C LEU A 33 23.72 12.46 0.10
N GLY A 34 24.31 11.27 0.25
CA GLY A 34 24.40 10.58 1.54
C GLY A 34 25.24 11.33 2.58
N ILE A 35 26.36 11.92 2.17
CA ILE A 35 27.25 12.68 3.08
C ILE A 35 26.70 14.08 3.38
N GLN A 36 26.01 14.75 2.44
CA GLN A 36 25.36 16.04 2.71
C GLN A 36 24.23 15.92 3.76
N ARG A 37 23.57 14.76 3.85
CA ARG A 37 22.63 14.47 4.94
C ARG A 37 23.32 14.31 6.32
N ALA A 38 24.57 13.87 6.36
CA ALA A 38 25.32 13.68 7.61
C ALA A 38 25.91 14.98 8.20
N ILE A 39 26.01 16.07 7.42
CA ILE A 39 26.60 17.35 7.88
C ILE A 39 25.52 18.36 8.28
N ALA A 40 24.26 18.16 7.85
CA ALA A 40 23.14 19.04 8.20
C ALA A 40 22.47 18.73 9.56
N THR A 41 23.05 17.86 10.39
CA THR A 41 22.50 17.42 11.69
C THR A 41 23.08 18.16 12.91
N SER A 42 23.91 19.19 12.73
CA SER A 42 24.62 19.85 13.83
C SER A 42 24.08 21.22 14.29
N ALA A 43 22.87 21.63 13.87
CA ALA A 43 22.35 22.94 14.25
C ALA A 43 20.82 23.01 14.39
N ALA A 44 20.21 22.16 15.21
CA ALA A 44 18.83 22.37 15.68
C ALA A 44 18.55 21.60 16.98
N ALA A 45 19.38 21.78 18.00
CA ALA A 45 19.08 21.33 19.35
C ALA A 45 19.13 22.53 20.28
N PHE A 46 17.99 23.22 20.47
CA PHE A 46 17.70 24.04 21.65
C PHE A 46 16.24 24.52 21.61
N VAL A 47 15.54 24.38 22.77
CA VAL A 47 14.37 25.18 23.24
C VAL A 47 13.00 24.73 22.63
N MET A 48 11.95 24.28 23.34
CA MET A 48 11.45 24.54 24.70
C MET A 48 10.64 23.37 25.31
N VAL A 49 10.74 23.29 26.64
CA VAL A 49 9.83 22.64 27.60
C VAL A 49 8.69 23.60 28.00
N GLY A 50 7.49 23.07 28.23
CA GLY A 50 6.38 23.69 28.99
C GLY A 50 5.09 23.86 28.16
N ALA A 51 3.87 23.62 28.65
CA ALA A 51 3.37 23.31 29.99
C ALA A 51 2.03 22.58 29.85
N ALA A 52 1.73 21.68 30.80
CA ALA A 52 0.46 21.01 30.94
C ALA A 52 -0.60 21.97 31.51
N THR A 53 -1.80 21.99 30.91
CA THR A 53 -3.04 22.37 31.60
C THR A 53 -4.21 21.58 31.02
N GLY A 54 -4.91 20.87 31.90
CA GLY A 54 -6.04 20.03 31.57
C GLY A 54 -7.38 20.75 31.61
N THR A 55 -8.34 20.18 30.89
CA THR A 55 -9.78 20.29 31.19
C THR A 55 -10.44 18.98 30.79
N ALA A 56 -10.79 18.16 31.79
CA ALA A 56 -11.69 17.02 31.61
C ALA A 56 -13.12 17.51 31.83
N PHE A 57 -13.94 17.51 30.78
CA PHE A 57 -15.39 17.66 30.91
C PHE A 57 -16.04 16.29 30.96
N ALA A 58 -16.59 15.94 32.13
CA ALA A 58 -17.45 14.79 32.31
C ALA A 58 -18.88 15.16 31.88
N LEU A 59 -19.38 14.49 30.83
CA LEU A 59 -20.79 14.51 30.45
C LEU A 59 -21.49 13.34 31.17
N ILE A 60 -22.30 13.67 32.18
CA ILE A 60 -23.20 12.74 32.85
C ILE A 60 -24.58 12.83 32.16
N PRO A 61 -25.10 11.75 31.55
CA PRO A 61 -26.48 11.73 31.08
C PRO A 61 -27.44 11.53 32.26
N ARG A 62 -28.39 12.45 32.43
CA ARG A 62 -29.56 12.29 33.31
C ARG A 62 -30.48 11.21 32.74
N GLY A 63 -30.78 10.20 33.55
CA GLY A 63 -31.81 9.20 33.26
C GLY A 63 -33.13 9.61 33.88
N ASP A 64 -34.02 10.16 33.06
CA ASP A 64 -35.45 10.27 33.33
C ASP A 64 -36.19 9.91 32.04
N ALA A 65 -36.47 8.61 31.86
CA ALA A 65 -37.37 8.12 30.84
C ALA A 65 -38.45 7.25 31.50
N PRO A 66 -39.75 7.51 31.24
CA PRO A 66 -40.84 6.73 31.83
C PRO A 66 -40.85 5.29 31.29
N ALA A 67 -41.17 4.35 32.18
CA ALA A 67 -41.22 2.92 31.90
C ALA A 67 -42.27 2.58 30.82
N PRO A 68 -41.96 1.69 29.86
CA PRO A 68 -42.96 1.17 28.92
C PRO A 68 -43.87 0.14 29.58
N ILE A 69 -45.16 0.27 29.28
CA ILE A 69 -46.28 -0.58 29.69
C ILE A 69 -46.27 -1.85 28.82
N PRO A 70 -46.58 -3.06 29.33
CA PRO A 70 -46.63 -4.26 28.51
C PRO A 70 -47.80 -4.21 27.53
N ALA A 71 -47.54 -4.52 26.25
CA ALA A 71 -48.57 -4.70 25.23
C ALA A 71 -48.93 -6.20 25.09
N ASP A 72 -50.23 -6.46 25.06
CA ASP A 72 -50.85 -7.77 24.94
C ASP A 72 -50.45 -8.52 23.66
N SER A 73 -50.28 -9.83 23.80
CA SER A 73 -49.97 -10.76 22.71
C SER A 73 -51.24 -11.22 22.01
N PRO A 74 -51.38 -11.08 20.68
CA PRO A 74 -52.38 -11.84 19.95
C PRO A 74 -51.86 -13.25 19.63
N SER A 75 -52.65 -14.26 19.99
CA SER A 75 -52.44 -15.66 19.63
C SER A 75 -52.64 -15.86 18.12
N VAL A 76 -51.62 -16.37 17.43
CA VAL A 76 -51.71 -16.79 16.03
C VAL A 76 -52.14 -18.25 15.97
N ILE A 77 -53.29 -18.50 15.34
CA ILE A 77 -53.78 -19.83 14.98
C ILE A 77 -52.99 -20.31 13.76
N VAL A 78 -52.32 -21.45 13.87
CA VAL A 78 -51.57 -22.10 12.78
C VAL A 78 -52.50 -23.06 12.03
N THR A 79 -52.69 -22.79 10.73
CA THR A 79 -53.33 -23.70 9.77
C THR A 79 -52.24 -24.58 9.14
N PRO A 80 -52.41 -25.92 9.04
CA PRO A 80 -51.44 -26.78 8.36
C PRO A 80 -51.58 -26.65 6.84
N SER A 81 -50.46 -26.47 6.13
CA SER A 81 -50.37 -26.44 4.67
C SER A 81 -49.36 -27.50 4.18
N PRO A 82 -49.53 -28.08 2.97
CA PRO A 82 -49.09 -29.43 2.62
C PRO A 82 -47.59 -29.61 2.37
N ALA A 83 -47.19 -30.88 2.41
CA ALA A 83 -45.85 -31.39 2.12
C ALA A 83 -45.28 -30.90 0.79
N ASP A 84 -44.00 -30.54 0.79
CA ASP A 84 -43.21 -30.20 -0.39
C ASP A 84 -41.73 -30.62 -0.17
N PRO A 85 -40.90 -30.66 -1.23
CA PRO A 85 -40.36 -31.87 -1.80
C PRO A 85 -38.95 -32.21 -1.30
N SER A 86 -38.56 -33.45 -1.58
CA SER A 86 -37.26 -34.07 -1.29
C SER A 86 -36.07 -33.12 -1.51
N PRO A 87 -35.14 -33.00 -0.54
CA PRO A 87 -33.98 -32.11 -0.68
C PRO A 87 -33.04 -32.65 -1.76
N THR A 88 -32.94 -31.92 -2.87
CA THR A 88 -31.81 -32.06 -3.80
C THR A 88 -30.54 -31.75 -3.03
N ALA A 89 -29.63 -32.72 -2.96
CA ALA A 89 -28.34 -32.57 -2.31
C ALA A 89 -27.59 -31.39 -2.94
N ALA A 90 -27.51 -30.28 -2.22
CA ALA A 90 -26.61 -29.20 -2.56
C ALA A 90 -25.19 -29.77 -2.46
N THR A 91 -24.48 -29.83 -3.58
CA THR A 91 -23.04 -30.08 -3.61
C THR A 91 -22.40 -29.04 -2.70
N SER A 92 -21.94 -29.48 -1.52
CA SER A 92 -21.33 -28.63 -0.51
C SER A 92 -20.07 -28.03 -1.13
N ALA A 93 -20.16 -26.80 -1.63
CA ALA A 93 -19.01 -26.08 -2.14
C ALA A 93 -18.04 -25.90 -0.98
N GLU A 94 -16.83 -26.44 -1.14
CA GLU A 94 -15.76 -26.28 -0.17
C GLU A 94 -15.60 -24.79 0.16
N PRO A 95 -15.49 -24.39 1.44
CA PRO A 95 -15.38 -23.00 1.81
C PRO A 95 -14.16 -22.38 1.12
N ALA A 96 -14.38 -21.32 0.33
CA ALA A 96 -13.29 -20.63 -0.32
C ALA A 96 -12.33 -20.07 0.74
N VAL A 97 -11.05 -20.45 0.66
CA VAL A 97 -9.98 -20.01 1.58
C VAL A 97 -9.88 -18.47 1.63
N LEU A 98 -10.21 -17.80 0.52
CA LEU A 98 -10.41 -16.35 0.44
C LEU A 98 -11.86 -16.04 0.06
N ALA A 99 -12.63 -15.51 1.00
CA ALA A 99 -13.99 -15.03 0.76
C ALA A 99 -14.02 -13.62 0.16
N GLY A 100 -12.95 -12.84 0.36
CA GLY A 100 -12.82 -11.47 -0.11
C GLY A 100 -12.56 -11.34 -1.61
N THR A 101 -12.32 -10.09 -2.02
CA THR A 101 -12.06 -9.70 -3.41
C THR A 101 -10.59 -9.32 -3.57
N ARG A 102 -9.91 -9.96 -4.53
CA ARG A 102 -8.55 -9.62 -4.92
C ARG A 102 -8.61 -8.64 -6.08
N TYR A 103 -7.90 -7.53 -5.99
CA TYR A 103 -7.86 -6.53 -7.04
C TYR A 103 -6.54 -6.57 -7.79
N TYR A 104 -6.62 -6.77 -9.10
CA TYR A 104 -5.44 -6.82 -9.97
C TYR A 104 -5.42 -5.63 -10.93
N LEU A 105 -4.23 -5.17 -11.27
CA LEU A 105 -3.97 -4.17 -12.28
C LEU A 105 -3.41 -4.84 -13.53
N GLY A 106 -4.11 -4.65 -14.63
CA GLY A 106 -3.61 -4.91 -15.98
C GLY A 106 -3.31 -3.61 -16.70
N MET A 107 -2.27 -3.62 -17.53
CA MET A 107 -1.86 -2.46 -18.33
C MET A 107 -1.94 -2.84 -19.81
N THR A 108 -2.56 -1.99 -20.62
CA THR A 108 -2.60 -2.11 -22.08
C THR A 108 -2.01 -0.87 -22.74
N ASP A 109 -1.97 -0.83 -24.06
CA ASP A 109 -1.64 0.41 -24.77
C ASP A 109 -2.77 1.43 -24.51
N GLY A 110 -2.46 2.49 -23.76
CA GLY A 110 -3.36 3.62 -23.48
C GLY A 110 -4.37 3.46 -22.32
N GLU A 111 -4.40 2.34 -21.60
CA GLU A 111 -5.37 2.14 -20.51
C GLU A 111 -4.88 1.18 -19.42
N ALA A 112 -5.19 1.50 -18.16
CA ALA A 112 -5.09 0.61 -17.03
C ALA A 112 -6.45 -0.01 -16.71
N ARG A 113 -6.47 -1.31 -16.41
CA ARG A 113 -7.68 -2.06 -16.07
C ARG A 113 -7.58 -2.59 -14.65
N VAL A 114 -8.57 -2.27 -13.83
CA VAL A 114 -8.71 -2.82 -12.48
C VAL A 114 -9.65 -4.00 -12.53
N HIS A 115 -9.09 -5.19 -12.33
CA HIS A 115 -9.81 -6.46 -12.24
C HIS A 115 -10.20 -6.72 -10.79
N ALA A 116 -11.42 -7.18 -10.55
CA ALA A 116 -11.88 -7.70 -9.28
C ALA A 116 -12.13 -9.20 -9.40
N VAL A 117 -11.41 -9.98 -8.60
CA VAL A 117 -11.42 -11.44 -8.65
C VAL A 117 -11.94 -11.99 -7.34
N ARG A 118 -13.11 -12.66 -7.41
CA ARG A 118 -13.76 -13.35 -6.28
C ARG A 118 -14.04 -14.79 -6.67
N GLY A 119 -13.44 -15.73 -5.94
CA GLY A 119 -13.43 -17.13 -6.35
C GLY A 119 -12.80 -17.29 -7.74
N ALA A 120 -13.56 -17.88 -8.68
CA ALA A 120 -13.18 -18.05 -10.08
C ALA A 120 -13.67 -16.93 -11.02
N THR A 121 -14.45 -15.97 -10.50
CA THR A 121 -14.99 -14.87 -11.29
C THR A 121 -13.99 -13.72 -11.36
N ASP A 122 -13.65 -13.30 -12.58
CA ASP A 122 -12.86 -12.10 -12.88
C ASP A 122 -13.77 -11.08 -13.60
N THR A 123 -13.74 -9.83 -13.16
CA THR A 123 -14.49 -8.73 -13.77
C THR A 123 -13.66 -7.46 -13.77
N VAL A 124 -13.57 -6.78 -14.92
CA VAL A 124 -12.97 -5.45 -15.00
C VAL A 124 -13.95 -4.42 -14.41
N LEU A 125 -13.61 -3.86 -13.25
CA LEU A 125 -14.44 -2.86 -12.56
C LEU A 125 -14.19 -1.44 -13.04
N ALA A 126 -12.93 -1.10 -13.28
CA ALA A 126 -12.55 0.26 -13.65
C ALA A 126 -11.53 0.27 -14.78
N ARG A 127 -11.57 1.37 -15.53
CA ARG A 127 -10.76 1.67 -16.70
C ARG A 127 -10.18 3.06 -16.53
N VAL A 128 -8.85 3.15 -16.44
CA VAL A 128 -8.13 4.40 -16.24
C VAL A 128 -7.34 4.70 -17.51
N PRO A 129 -7.82 5.60 -18.37
CA PRO A 129 -7.10 5.97 -19.58
C PRO A 129 -5.82 6.73 -19.22
N TYR A 130 -4.76 6.51 -19.99
CA TYR A 130 -3.52 7.26 -19.91
C TYR A 130 -2.91 7.45 -21.30
N SER A 131 -2.06 8.47 -21.45
CA SER A 131 -1.25 8.63 -22.65
C SER A 131 0.11 7.96 -22.47
N ASP A 132 0.83 7.70 -23.57
CA ASP A 132 2.21 7.19 -23.51
C ASP A 132 3.19 8.14 -22.81
N ASN A 133 2.82 9.42 -22.72
CA ASN A 133 3.59 10.45 -22.03
C ASN A 133 3.14 10.67 -20.57
N ASP A 134 2.22 9.86 -20.04
CA ASP A 134 1.74 9.94 -18.65
C ASP A 134 2.35 8.81 -17.79
N PRO A 135 3.60 8.96 -17.32
CA PRO A 135 4.22 7.97 -16.44
C PRO A 135 3.57 7.95 -15.05
N CYS A 136 2.89 9.04 -14.64
CA CYS A 136 2.29 9.13 -13.32
C CYS A 136 1.12 8.17 -13.19
N THR A 137 0.19 8.15 -14.15
CA THR A 137 -0.97 7.25 -14.07
C THR A 137 -0.49 5.81 -14.05
N ARG A 138 0.50 5.48 -14.90
CA ARG A 138 1.06 4.12 -14.98
C ARG A 138 1.75 3.63 -13.70
N ASN A 139 2.20 4.52 -12.81
CA ASN A 139 2.96 4.15 -11.60
C ASN A 139 2.21 4.36 -10.28
N SER A 140 1.07 5.06 -10.30
CA SER A 140 0.44 5.52 -9.05
C SER A 140 -0.90 4.88 -8.74
N ILE A 141 -1.50 4.11 -9.66
CA ILE A 141 -2.80 3.47 -9.39
C ILE A 141 -2.72 2.56 -8.15
N THR A 142 -3.56 2.85 -7.17
CA THR A 142 -3.70 2.11 -5.91
C THR A 142 -5.16 2.03 -5.47
N ILE A 143 -5.47 1.03 -4.64
CA ILE A 143 -6.81 0.74 -4.14
C ILE A 143 -6.81 0.81 -2.62
N SER A 144 -7.85 1.41 -2.04
CA SER A 144 -7.99 1.45 -0.59
C SER A 144 -8.10 0.03 0.00
N PRO A 145 -7.57 -0.24 1.20
CA PRO A 145 -7.63 -1.57 1.83
C PRO A 145 -9.05 -2.16 1.97
N ASP A 146 -10.08 -1.32 2.05
CA ASP A 146 -11.48 -1.73 2.10
C ASP A 146 -12.10 -1.99 0.71
N GLY A 147 -11.33 -1.85 -0.37
CA GLY A 147 -11.74 -2.08 -1.75
C GLY A 147 -12.76 -1.09 -2.29
N ARG A 148 -12.98 0.05 -1.62
CA ARG A 148 -14.04 1.01 -2.02
C ARG A 148 -13.55 2.13 -2.92
N ARG A 149 -12.26 2.44 -2.92
CA ARG A 149 -11.71 3.63 -3.58
C ARG A 149 -10.54 3.29 -4.46
N LEU A 150 -10.44 4.05 -5.54
CA LEU A 150 -9.32 4.09 -6.46
C LEU A 150 -8.64 5.45 -6.35
N ALA A 151 -7.32 5.47 -6.32
CA ALA A 151 -6.53 6.70 -6.40
C ALA A 151 -5.36 6.55 -7.36
N TRP A 152 -5.03 7.62 -8.08
CA TRP A 152 -3.88 7.71 -8.98
C TRP A 152 -3.53 9.16 -9.23
N VAL A 153 -2.38 9.41 -9.85
CA VAL A 153 -1.90 10.73 -10.23
C VAL A 153 -1.86 10.81 -11.75
N VAL A 154 -2.48 11.84 -12.32
CA VAL A 154 -2.41 12.14 -13.76
C VAL A 154 -1.31 13.16 -13.99
N ALA A 155 -0.32 12.84 -14.82
CA ALA A 155 0.80 13.74 -15.10
C ALA A 155 0.32 15.09 -15.66
N THR A 156 1.08 16.13 -15.38
CA THR A 156 0.94 17.41 -16.11
C THR A 156 2.02 17.53 -17.17
N ASP A 157 1.76 18.27 -18.25
CA ASP A 157 2.72 18.45 -19.36
C ASP A 157 4.06 19.10 -18.93
N ARG A 158 4.11 19.69 -17.73
CA ARG A 158 5.25 20.49 -17.24
C ARG A 158 6.30 19.67 -16.50
N ASP A 159 5.92 18.57 -15.86
CA ASP A 159 6.83 17.74 -15.08
C ASP A 159 6.34 16.29 -15.09
N ARG A 160 7.18 15.39 -15.60
CA ARG A 160 6.87 13.96 -15.70
C ARG A 160 6.79 13.26 -14.34
N GLY A 161 7.24 13.89 -13.25
CA GLY A 161 7.15 13.33 -11.90
C GLY A 161 6.02 13.86 -11.05
N LEU A 162 5.29 14.86 -11.54
CA LEU A 162 4.23 15.53 -10.79
C LEU A 162 2.92 15.49 -11.55
N GLY A 163 1.84 15.44 -10.80
CA GLY A 163 0.53 15.43 -11.39
C GLY A 163 -0.59 15.89 -10.49
N THR A 164 -1.79 15.74 -11.01
CA THR A 164 -3.02 15.91 -10.27
C THR A 164 -3.42 14.57 -9.66
N LEU A 165 -3.53 14.52 -8.33
CA LEU A 165 -4.14 13.39 -7.63
C LEU A 165 -5.62 13.33 -7.98
N VAL A 166 -6.04 12.17 -8.44
CA VAL A 166 -7.40 11.81 -8.80
C VAL A 166 -7.87 10.68 -7.90
N THR A 167 -9.12 10.77 -7.47
CA THR A 167 -9.80 9.72 -6.70
C THR A 167 -11.12 9.35 -7.36
N ALA A 168 -11.54 8.10 -7.24
CA ALA A 168 -12.82 7.59 -7.72
C ALA A 168 -13.35 6.48 -6.79
N GLY A 169 -14.60 6.06 -7.00
CA GLY A 169 -15.08 4.77 -6.53
C GLY A 169 -14.30 3.62 -7.20
N ILE A 170 -14.36 2.43 -6.62
CA ILE A 170 -13.63 1.25 -7.15
C ILE A 170 -14.07 0.84 -8.55
N ASP A 171 -15.30 1.19 -8.96
CA ASP A 171 -15.87 1.04 -10.30
C ASP A 171 -15.50 2.18 -11.26
N GLY A 172 -14.64 3.11 -10.82
CA GLY A 172 -14.27 4.33 -11.56
C GLY A 172 -15.32 5.44 -11.52
N SER A 173 -16.46 5.24 -10.86
CA SER A 173 -17.50 6.27 -10.70
C SER A 173 -17.04 7.42 -9.79
N ASN A 174 -17.77 8.54 -9.80
CA ASN A 174 -17.53 9.68 -8.90
C ASN A 174 -16.07 10.21 -8.96
N LYS A 175 -15.43 10.09 -10.12
CA LYS A 175 -14.07 10.56 -10.37
C LYS A 175 -13.96 12.06 -10.09
N ARG A 176 -12.93 12.47 -9.35
CA ARG A 176 -12.64 13.87 -9.06
C ARG A 176 -11.16 14.13 -8.85
N ASN A 177 -10.75 15.35 -9.16
CA ASN A 177 -9.41 15.85 -8.86
C ASN A 177 -9.37 16.32 -7.40
N LEU A 178 -8.38 15.86 -6.63
CA LEU A 178 -8.27 16.14 -5.20
C LEU A 178 -7.21 17.21 -4.91
N ALA A 179 -6.05 17.11 -5.54
CA ALA A 179 -4.92 18.00 -5.31
C ALA A 179 -3.97 18.01 -6.51
N ALA A 180 -3.23 19.11 -6.68
CA ALA A 180 -2.17 19.26 -7.68
C ALA A 180 -0.78 19.12 -7.05
N ASP A 181 0.25 19.08 -7.91
CA ASP A 181 1.67 19.00 -7.55
C ASP A 181 2.00 17.79 -6.67
N ILE A 182 1.36 16.66 -7.00
CA ILE A 182 1.52 15.40 -6.27
C ILE A 182 2.59 14.56 -6.95
N ASN A 183 3.57 14.12 -6.17
CA ASN A 183 4.60 13.21 -6.61
C ASN A 183 4.00 11.84 -6.96
N CYS A 184 4.30 11.35 -8.16
CA CYS A 184 3.81 10.06 -8.65
C CYS A 184 4.90 8.98 -8.72
N PHE A 185 6.13 9.32 -8.33
CA PHE A 185 7.26 8.39 -8.32
C PHE A 185 7.62 7.90 -6.92
N GLY A 186 8.22 6.72 -6.89
CA GLY A 186 8.76 6.14 -5.67
C GLY A 186 7.79 5.18 -4.97
N PRO A 187 8.33 4.40 -4.02
CA PRO A 187 7.64 3.25 -3.42
C PRO A 187 6.38 3.62 -2.62
N THR A 188 6.27 4.88 -2.22
CA THR A 188 5.27 5.41 -1.28
C THR A 188 4.56 6.64 -1.83
N ALA A 189 4.47 6.78 -3.17
CA ALA A 189 3.83 7.93 -3.81
C ALA A 189 2.41 8.17 -3.26
N LEU A 190 1.61 7.10 -3.15
CA LEU A 190 0.28 7.08 -2.57
C LEU A 190 0.21 5.97 -1.51
N VAL A 191 -0.05 6.32 -0.25
CA VAL A 191 -0.13 5.35 0.87
C VAL A 191 -1.45 5.54 1.62
N TRP A 192 -2.29 4.50 1.62
CA TRP A 192 -3.54 4.49 2.37
C TRP A 192 -3.30 4.30 3.87
N GLN A 193 -4.08 5.01 4.69
CA GLN A 193 -4.31 4.70 6.10
C GLN A 193 -5.79 4.35 6.25
N GLY A 194 -6.10 3.05 6.25
CA GLY A 194 -7.49 2.59 6.18
C GLY A 194 -8.17 2.98 4.86
N GLY A 195 -9.50 3.03 4.85
CA GLY A 195 -10.30 3.19 3.61
C GLY A 195 -10.43 4.62 3.06
N ASP A 196 -10.24 5.64 3.90
CA ASP A 196 -10.63 7.03 3.58
C ASP A 196 -9.49 8.05 3.72
N LEU A 197 -8.34 7.68 4.26
CA LEU A 197 -7.21 8.59 4.43
C LEU A 197 -6.08 8.17 3.48
N LEU A 198 -5.60 9.13 2.68
CA LEU A 198 -4.53 8.90 1.71
C LEU A 198 -3.39 9.87 1.96
N MET A 199 -2.22 9.34 2.31
CA MET A 199 -0.98 10.10 2.40
C MET A 199 -0.32 10.20 1.03
N VAL A 200 0.12 11.40 0.68
CA VAL A 200 0.75 11.71 -0.62
C VAL A 200 1.91 12.68 -0.43
N GLY A 201 2.94 12.58 -1.28
CA GLY A 201 4.04 13.54 -1.33
C GLY A 201 3.68 14.75 -2.18
N ARG A 202 3.86 15.97 -1.65
CA ARG A 202 3.68 17.23 -2.38
C ARG A 202 5.01 17.84 -2.78
N GLN A 203 5.00 18.51 -3.92
CA GLN A 203 6.14 19.29 -4.43
C GLN A 203 5.73 20.76 -4.60
N PRO A 204 6.67 21.71 -4.56
CA PRO A 204 8.12 21.53 -4.41
C PRO A 204 8.59 21.34 -2.94
N THR A 205 7.67 21.38 -1.96
CA THR A 205 8.04 21.37 -0.53
C THR A 205 8.60 20.03 -0.05
N ARG A 206 8.37 18.93 -0.79
CA ARG A 206 8.72 17.55 -0.42
C ARG A 206 8.08 17.09 0.89
N GLU A 207 6.98 17.72 1.26
CA GLU A 207 6.21 17.37 2.44
C GLU A 207 5.23 16.25 2.10
N SER A 208 5.09 15.28 3.01
CA SER A 208 3.95 14.36 2.95
C SER A 208 2.76 15.00 3.64
N VAL A 209 1.59 14.93 3.01
CA VAL A 209 0.32 15.35 3.60
C VAL A 209 -0.69 14.21 3.49
N GLN A 210 -1.64 14.19 4.42
CA GLN A 210 -2.72 13.23 4.42
C GLN A 210 -4.03 13.91 4.10
N TYR A 211 -4.70 13.39 3.07
CA TYR A 211 -6.05 13.81 2.69
C TYR A 211 -7.08 12.85 3.24
N ASP A 212 -8.18 13.40 3.75
CA ASP A 212 -9.45 12.69 3.77
C ASP A 212 -10.02 12.72 2.35
N VAL A 213 -10.02 11.56 1.70
CA VAL A 213 -10.44 11.45 0.29
C VAL A 213 -11.95 11.50 0.11
N ARG A 214 -12.76 11.63 1.17
CA ARG A 214 -14.20 11.94 1.10
C ARG A 214 -14.43 13.43 1.07
N THR A 215 -13.79 14.16 1.98
CA THR A 215 -13.99 15.61 2.10
C THR A 215 -13.06 16.42 1.22
N GLY A 216 -11.96 15.82 0.76
CA GLY A 216 -10.89 16.50 0.01
C GLY A 216 -10.05 17.43 0.86
N LYS A 217 -10.15 17.33 2.20
CA LYS A 217 -9.42 18.18 3.13
C LYS A 217 -8.14 17.49 3.57
N VAL A 218 -7.10 18.30 3.77
CA VAL A 218 -5.90 17.86 4.49
C VAL A 218 -6.28 17.68 5.96
N VAL A 219 -6.00 16.50 6.51
CA VAL A 219 -6.28 16.17 7.92
C VAL A 219 -5.02 16.09 8.77
N LEU A 220 -3.86 15.84 8.14
CA LEU A 220 -2.56 15.76 8.80
C LEU A 220 -1.45 16.21 7.84
N GLY A 221 -0.48 16.97 8.35
CA GLY A 221 0.68 17.43 7.56
C GLY A 221 1.22 18.80 8.02
N PRO A 222 2.48 19.13 7.70
CA PRO A 222 3.44 18.31 6.96
C PRO A 222 3.97 17.14 7.80
N LEU A 223 4.22 16.02 7.14
CA LEU A 223 4.80 14.81 7.72
C LEU A 223 6.15 14.55 7.04
N ASP A 224 7.15 14.09 7.80
CA ASP A 224 8.40 13.68 7.20
C ASP A 224 8.17 12.52 6.21
N PRO A 225 8.76 12.57 5.00
CA PRO A 225 8.42 11.71 3.86
C PRO A 225 8.93 10.27 3.97
N ILE A 226 9.04 9.74 5.18
CA ILE A 226 9.72 8.48 5.45
C ILE A 226 8.87 7.28 4.98
N LEU A 227 9.54 6.15 4.78
CA LEU A 227 9.07 4.85 4.31
C LEU A 227 7.95 4.28 5.21
N ARG A 228 6.73 4.80 5.04
CA ARG A 228 5.57 4.52 5.90
C ARG A 228 4.66 3.47 5.26
N ARG A 229 4.24 2.49 6.06
CA ARG A 229 3.19 1.53 5.72
C ARG A 229 2.19 1.42 6.86
N TRP A 230 0.91 1.58 6.54
CA TRP A 230 -0.15 1.37 7.51
C TRP A 230 -0.68 -0.06 7.45
N SER A 231 -1.14 -0.58 8.58
CA SER A 231 -2.03 -1.74 8.63
C SER A 231 -3.30 -1.46 7.83
N ALA A 232 -4.00 -2.51 7.39
CA ALA A 232 -5.17 -2.37 6.53
C ALA A 232 -6.30 -1.54 7.15
N ASP A 233 -6.44 -1.53 8.48
CA ASP A 233 -7.37 -0.66 9.21
C ASP A 233 -6.83 0.75 9.52
N GLY A 234 -5.56 1.02 9.20
CA GLY A 234 -4.91 2.30 9.46
C GLY A 234 -4.53 2.54 10.92
N ARG A 235 -4.54 1.52 11.78
CA ARG A 235 -4.24 1.67 13.21
C ARG A 235 -2.76 1.60 13.55
N TYR A 236 -2.00 0.79 12.83
CA TYR A 236 -0.57 0.58 13.07
C TYR A 236 0.22 1.11 11.89
N LEU A 237 1.33 1.78 12.18
CA LEU A 237 2.27 2.31 11.21
C LEU A 237 3.61 1.62 11.40
N ALA A 238 4.15 0.99 10.36
CA ALA A 238 5.57 0.70 10.28
C ALA A 238 6.24 1.83 9.50
N ALA A 239 7.32 2.35 10.07
CA ALA A 239 8.08 3.43 9.47
C ALA A 239 9.56 3.35 9.86
N GLU A 240 10.36 4.18 9.22
CA GLU A 240 11.73 4.45 9.61
C GLU A 240 11.78 5.86 10.21
N SER A 241 12.61 6.06 11.22
CA SER A 241 12.86 7.38 11.80
C SER A 241 13.99 8.09 11.05
N THR A 242 14.23 9.37 11.36
CA THR A 242 15.19 10.18 10.60
C THR A 242 16.64 9.72 10.70
N ASP A 243 16.98 8.95 11.74
CA ASP A 243 18.31 8.34 11.95
C ASP A 243 18.45 6.95 11.30
N GLY A 244 17.40 6.47 10.63
CA GLY A 244 17.37 5.18 9.97
C GLY A 244 16.85 4.02 10.84
N GLN A 245 16.41 4.27 12.07
CA GLN A 245 15.90 3.21 12.93
C GLN A 245 14.44 2.86 12.57
N PRO A 246 14.13 1.59 12.20
CA PRO A 246 12.76 1.18 11.93
C PRO A 246 11.97 0.97 13.22
N PHE A 247 10.68 1.32 13.15
CA PHE A 247 9.75 1.27 14.27
C PHE A 247 8.33 0.91 13.83
N VAL A 248 7.54 0.44 14.79
CA VAL A 248 6.08 0.35 14.68
C VAL A 248 5.42 1.24 15.72
N ASP A 249 4.42 2.01 15.29
CA ASP A 249 3.63 2.91 16.12
C ASP A 249 2.13 2.60 16.00
N GLY A 250 1.37 2.79 17.07
CA GLY A 250 -0.06 2.51 17.11
C GLY A 250 -0.66 2.61 18.53
N PRO A 251 -1.93 2.20 18.72
CA PRO A 251 -2.62 2.31 20.01
C PRO A 251 -1.87 1.63 21.15
N GLY A 252 -1.29 2.44 22.04
CA GLY A 252 -0.52 1.96 23.20
C GLY A 252 0.80 1.28 22.86
N VAL A 253 1.27 1.39 21.62
CA VAL A 253 2.49 0.74 21.14
C VAL A 253 3.35 1.76 20.40
N HIS A 254 4.58 1.92 20.87
CA HIS A 254 5.67 2.50 20.10
C HIS A 254 6.88 1.59 20.32
N ARG A 255 7.43 1.02 19.25
CA ARG A 255 8.49 0.02 19.34
C ARG A 255 9.47 0.13 18.19
N ASN A 256 10.71 0.44 18.52
CA ASN A 256 11.84 0.24 17.61
C ASN A 256 12.15 -1.26 17.52
N TYR A 257 12.47 -1.73 16.32
CA TYR A 257 12.93 -3.10 16.10
C TYR A 257 14.20 -3.08 15.27
N ASN A 258 15.03 -4.12 15.41
CA ASN A 258 16.23 -4.29 14.60
C ASN A 258 16.01 -5.42 13.62
N TYR A 259 16.41 -5.22 12.38
CA TYR A 259 16.40 -6.26 11.37
C TYR A 259 17.61 -6.07 10.44
N THR A 260 18.32 -7.17 10.20
CA THR A 260 19.48 -7.19 9.33
C THR A 260 19.17 -8.11 8.15
N PRO A 261 18.89 -7.58 6.95
CA PRO A 261 18.65 -8.39 5.77
C PRO A 261 19.94 -9.10 5.31
N PRO A 262 19.84 -10.07 4.40
CA PRO A 262 20.99 -10.61 3.67
C PRO A 262 21.85 -9.50 3.05
N ALA A 263 23.15 -9.48 3.37
CA ALA A 263 24.04 -8.36 3.06
C ALA A 263 24.24 -8.11 1.55
N ASP A 264 24.41 -9.18 0.78
CA ASP A 264 24.64 -9.09 -0.67
C ASP A 264 23.43 -8.51 -1.41
N ASP A 265 22.23 -8.95 -1.03
CA ASP A 265 20.97 -8.42 -1.59
C ASP A 265 20.70 -7.00 -1.12
N ALA A 266 20.93 -6.70 0.15
CA ALA A 266 20.79 -5.34 0.66
C ALA A 266 21.71 -4.34 -0.06
N ALA A 267 22.94 -4.74 -0.37
CA ALA A 267 23.87 -3.92 -1.15
C ALA A 267 23.40 -3.72 -2.59
N LYS A 268 22.84 -4.76 -3.22
CA LYS A 268 22.29 -4.71 -4.58
C LYS A 268 21.07 -3.78 -4.67
N TRP A 269 20.18 -3.82 -3.67
CA TRP A 269 18.89 -3.13 -3.72
C TRP A 269 18.82 -1.83 -2.91
N GLY A 270 19.92 -1.41 -2.31
CA GLY A 270 19.99 -0.17 -1.53
C GLY A 270 19.32 -0.25 -0.16
N GLY A 271 19.17 -1.46 0.39
CA GLY A 271 18.53 -1.73 1.67
C GLY A 271 17.15 -2.34 1.55
N TRP A 272 16.39 -2.27 2.63
CA TRP A 272 15.06 -2.86 2.77
C TRP A 272 14.10 -1.83 3.39
N GLU A 273 12.81 -2.05 3.23
CA GLU A 273 11.77 -1.21 3.82
C GLU A 273 10.52 -2.03 4.17
N ALA A 274 9.64 -1.44 4.97
CA ALA A 274 8.34 -2.04 5.26
C ALA A 274 7.45 -2.09 4.00
N ARG A 275 6.74 -3.20 3.85
CA ARG A 275 5.82 -3.49 2.75
C ARG A 275 4.38 -3.60 3.21
N SER A 276 4.17 -4.28 4.34
CA SER A 276 2.86 -4.45 4.96
C SER A 276 3.00 -4.63 6.47
N VAL A 277 1.93 -4.32 7.22
CA VAL A 277 1.92 -4.36 8.69
C VAL A 277 0.71 -5.14 9.16
N SER A 278 0.94 -6.07 10.07
CA SER A 278 -0.12 -6.82 10.76
C SER A 278 -1.07 -5.91 11.54
N MET A 279 -2.28 -6.41 11.77
CA MET A 279 -3.37 -5.67 12.43
C MET A 279 -3.16 -5.42 13.92
N ASP A 280 -2.11 -5.99 14.51
CA ASP A 280 -1.67 -5.77 15.89
C ASP A 280 -0.28 -5.09 15.96
N GLY A 281 0.29 -4.73 14.81
CA GLY A 281 1.63 -4.14 14.69
C GLY A 281 2.77 -5.08 15.11
N ARG A 282 2.52 -6.35 15.40
CA ARG A 282 3.56 -7.28 15.86
C ARG A 282 4.49 -7.70 14.72
N TYR A 283 3.94 -7.92 13.54
CA TYR A 283 4.66 -8.39 12.37
C TYR A 283 4.69 -7.35 11.26
N VAL A 284 5.83 -7.25 10.60
CA VAL A 284 6.05 -6.39 9.43
C VAL A 284 6.60 -7.23 8.29
N ALA A 285 5.97 -7.15 7.13
CA ALA A 285 6.52 -7.69 5.89
C ALA A 285 7.56 -6.70 5.37
N VAL A 286 8.72 -7.21 4.96
CA VAL A 286 9.83 -6.40 4.48
C VAL A 286 10.19 -6.76 3.04
N GLY A 287 10.62 -5.75 2.29
CA GLY A 287 10.97 -5.87 0.87
C GLY A 287 12.09 -4.92 0.47
N TRP A 288 12.61 -5.11 -0.74
CA TRP A 288 13.81 -4.42 -1.23
C TRP A 288 13.51 -3.01 -1.74
N ILE A 289 14.25 -1.98 -1.28
CA ILE A 289 13.99 -0.56 -1.67
C ILE A 289 14.06 -0.36 -3.20
N GLY A 290 15.00 -1.04 -3.87
CA GLY A 290 15.21 -0.90 -5.31
C GLY A 290 14.16 -1.56 -6.22
N THR A 291 13.08 -2.13 -5.67
CA THR A 291 11.97 -2.67 -6.47
C THR A 291 10.89 -1.61 -6.72
N ASP A 292 10.17 -1.74 -7.84
CA ASP A 292 8.99 -0.91 -8.09
C ASP A 292 7.81 -1.42 -7.28
N VAL A 293 7.67 -0.98 -6.05
CA VAL A 293 6.62 -1.45 -5.10
C VAL A 293 5.20 -1.29 -5.64
N SER A 294 4.99 -0.36 -6.58
CA SER A 294 3.68 -0.19 -7.19
C SER A 294 3.31 -1.37 -8.10
N ARG A 295 4.28 -2.10 -8.65
CA ARG A 295 4.10 -3.19 -9.63
C ARG A 295 4.71 -4.53 -9.21
N GLU A 296 5.75 -4.48 -8.42
CA GLU A 296 6.50 -5.58 -7.83
C GLU A 296 6.84 -5.23 -6.38
N ASP A 297 5.96 -5.67 -5.48
CA ASP A 297 6.10 -5.46 -4.04
C ASP A 297 7.50 -5.89 -3.54
N GLY A 298 8.05 -6.99 -4.06
CA GLY A 298 9.44 -7.38 -3.77
C GLY A 298 9.65 -7.72 -2.29
N SER A 299 8.57 -8.07 -1.58
CA SER A 299 8.66 -8.62 -0.23
C SER A 299 9.41 -9.95 -0.25
N PHE A 300 10.21 -10.18 0.78
CA PHE A 300 11.01 -11.41 0.89
C PHE A 300 10.95 -12.06 2.28
N ALA A 301 10.54 -11.33 3.32
CA ALA A 301 10.45 -11.87 4.67
C ALA A 301 9.35 -11.19 5.51
N VAL A 302 9.01 -11.83 6.63
CA VAL A 302 8.23 -11.23 7.73
C VAL A 302 9.11 -11.15 8.97
N VAL A 303 9.12 -10.01 9.63
CA VAL A 303 9.88 -9.76 10.87
C VAL A 303 8.92 -9.65 12.05
N ASP A 304 9.19 -10.39 13.13
CA ASP A 304 8.55 -10.15 14.43
C ASP A 304 9.23 -8.95 15.11
N THR A 305 8.52 -7.83 15.19
CA THR A 305 9.02 -6.56 15.73
C THR A 305 9.39 -6.63 17.21
N THR A 306 8.89 -7.63 17.96
CA THR A 306 9.28 -7.83 19.37
C THR A 306 10.67 -8.43 19.52
N THR A 307 11.09 -9.26 18.55
CA THR A 307 12.34 -10.02 18.63
C THR A 307 13.38 -9.60 17.59
N GLY A 308 12.96 -8.90 16.54
CA GLY A 308 13.78 -8.59 15.36
C GLY A 308 14.08 -9.79 14.47
N LYS A 309 13.46 -10.95 14.72
CA LYS A 309 13.73 -12.20 13.99
C LYS A 309 12.75 -12.38 12.84
N GLU A 310 13.24 -13.03 11.78
CA GLU A 310 12.40 -13.50 10.70
C GLU A 310 11.46 -14.60 11.18
N VAL A 311 10.23 -14.57 10.66
CA VAL A 311 9.24 -15.63 10.82
C VAL A 311 9.46 -16.65 9.71
N ASP A 312 9.50 -17.93 10.07
CA ASP A 312 9.55 -19.02 9.10
C ASP A 312 8.20 -19.13 8.37
N LEU A 313 8.20 -18.82 7.08
CA LEU A 313 7.00 -18.85 6.25
C LEU A 313 6.89 -20.20 5.52
N PRO A 314 5.72 -20.86 5.58
CA PRO A 314 5.53 -22.12 4.87
C PRO A 314 5.47 -21.90 3.35
N GLY A 315 5.94 -22.92 2.61
CA GLY A 315 6.16 -22.86 1.17
C GLY A 315 7.49 -22.19 0.88
N GLY A 316 8.36 -22.87 0.12
CA GLY A 316 9.76 -22.42 -0.08
C GLY A 316 9.92 -21.09 -0.82
N ASP A 317 11.06 -20.97 -1.50
CA ASP A 317 11.53 -19.74 -2.14
C ASP A 317 10.56 -19.17 -3.20
N GLY A 318 10.86 -17.95 -3.64
CA GLY A 318 10.11 -17.28 -4.72
C GLY A 318 8.92 -16.47 -4.25
N ILE A 319 8.99 -15.92 -3.04
CA ILE A 319 8.07 -14.89 -2.56
C ILE A 319 8.16 -13.67 -3.48
N ARG A 320 7.02 -13.19 -3.94
CA ARG A 320 6.87 -11.96 -4.74
C ARG A 320 6.24 -10.83 -3.95
N SER A 321 5.31 -11.17 -3.05
CA SER A 321 4.62 -10.21 -2.21
C SER A 321 4.11 -10.87 -0.93
N ILE A 322 4.10 -10.11 0.16
CA ILE A 322 3.53 -10.50 1.44
C ILE A 322 2.59 -9.40 1.90
N MET A 323 1.32 -9.74 2.12
CA MET A 323 0.28 -8.79 2.51
C MET A 323 -0.45 -9.25 3.77
N PHE A 324 -0.46 -8.40 4.79
CA PHE A 324 -1.38 -8.52 5.91
C PHE A 324 -2.71 -7.89 5.55
N THR A 325 -3.79 -8.59 5.88
CA THR A 325 -5.15 -8.25 5.44
C THR A 325 -6.03 -7.88 6.63
N ALA A 326 -7.12 -7.14 6.37
CA ALA A 326 -8.03 -6.65 7.40
C ALA A 326 -8.78 -7.77 8.15
N ASP A 327 -8.91 -8.96 7.56
CA ASP A 327 -9.50 -10.16 8.15
C ASP A 327 -8.45 -11.09 8.81
N ASN A 328 -7.32 -10.51 9.22
CA ASN A 328 -6.23 -11.16 9.96
C ASN A 328 -5.58 -12.34 9.24
N LYS A 329 -5.58 -12.34 7.91
CA LYS A 329 -4.84 -13.32 7.10
C LYS A 329 -3.53 -12.73 6.60
N VAL A 330 -2.61 -13.62 6.27
CA VAL A 330 -1.36 -13.29 5.57
C VAL A 330 -1.41 -13.94 4.19
N LEU A 331 -1.33 -13.12 3.15
CA LEU A 331 -1.25 -13.57 1.77
C LEU A 331 0.21 -13.57 1.35
N VAL A 332 0.74 -14.74 1.00
CA VAL A 332 2.09 -14.88 0.46
C VAL A 332 1.98 -15.27 -1.01
N ARG A 333 2.18 -14.29 -1.90
CA ARG A 333 2.12 -14.50 -3.35
C ARG A 333 3.45 -15.02 -3.86
N ARG A 334 3.39 -16.09 -4.66
CA ARG A 334 4.52 -16.72 -5.34
C ARG A 334 4.20 -16.89 -6.82
N ALA A 335 5.16 -17.40 -7.60
CA ALA A 335 4.96 -17.65 -9.03
C ALA A 335 3.82 -18.64 -9.33
N THR A 336 3.51 -19.55 -8.39
CA THR A 336 2.52 -20.63 -8.56
C THR A 336 1.15 -20.34 -7.95
N GLY A 337 0.99 -19.20 -7.27
CA GLY A 337 -0.27 -18.80 -6.63
C GLY A 337 -0.08 -18.08 -5.30
N ILE A 338 -1.15 -18.03 -4.51
CA ILE A 338 -1.18 -17.35 -3.21
C ILE A 338 -1.33 -18.39 -2.10
N SER A 339 -0.37 -18.47 -1.19
CA SER A 339 -0.56 -19.18 0.09
C SER A 339 -1.29 -18.28 1.06
N VAL A 340 -2.34 -18.80 1.69
CA VAL A 340 -3.14 -18.06 2.67
C VAL A 340 -2.82 -18.62 4.04
N LEU A 341 -2.35 -17.76 4.94
CA LEU A 341 -2.00 -18.13 6.31
C LEU A 341 -2.90 -17.38 7.29
N ASP A 342 -3.06 -17.94 8.49
CA ASP A 342 -3.65 -17.21 9.61
C ASP A 342 -2.64 -16.20 10.20
N SER A 343 -3.07 -15.45 11.21
CA SER A 343 -2.23 -14.47 11.92
C SER A 343 -1.07 -15.10 12.72
N THR A 344 -1.02 -16.43 12.82
CA THR A 344 0.08 -17.20 13.42
C THR A 344 0.95 -17.89 12.37
N PHE A 345 0.77 -17.55 11.09
CA PHE A 345 1.48 -18.09 9.92
C PHE A 345 1.22 -19.57 9.64
N LYS A 346 0.14 -20.14 10.20
CA LYS A 346 -0.28 -21.50 9.84
C LYS A 346 -1.01 -21.50 8.50
N PRO A 347 -0.73 -22.47 7.61
CA PRO A 347 -1.44 -22.59 6.34
C PRO A 347 -2.94 -22.81 6.54
N LEU A 348 -3.74 -21.96 5.93
CA LEU A 348 -5.20 -22.13 5.77
C LEU A 348 -5.54 -22.77 4.42
N GLY A 349 -4.66 -22.62 3.43
CA GLY A 349 -4.81 -23.22 2.11
C GLY A 349 -4.01 -22.46 1.06
N THR A 350 -4.23 -22.82 -0.20
CA THR A 350 -3.65 -22.14 -1.35
C THR A 350 -4.74 -21.72 -2.32
N VAL A 351 -4.51 -20.61 -2.99
CA VAL A 351 -5.37 -20.13 -4.07
C VAL A 351 -4.54 -20.09 -5.34
N THR A 352 -4.90 -20.94 -6.30
CA THR A 352 -4.33 -20.90 -7.64
C THR A 352 -4.81 -19.63 -8.34
N GLU A 353 -3.88 -18.83 -8.83
CA GLU A 353 -4.20 -17.71 -9.72
C GLU A 353 -4.45 -18.28 -11.12
N PRO A 354 -5.61 -18.00 -11.76
CA PRO A 354 -5.80 -18.31 -13.16
C PRO A 354 -4.63 -17.78 -14.00
N ALA A 355 -4.19 -18.53 -15.02
CA ALA A 355 -3.06 -18.14 -15.85
C ALA A 355 -3.21 -16.74 -16.47
N ALA A 356 -4.45 -16.33 -16.78
CA ALA A 356 -4.76 -15.00 -17.28
C ALA A 356 -4.42 -13.85 -16.31
N LEU A 357 -4.27 -14.13 -15.01
CA LEU A 357 -3.86 -13.16 -13.99
C LEU A 357 -2.34 -13.17 -13.76
N GLY A 358 -1.59 -14.09 -14.37
CA GLY A 358 -0.16 -14.31 -14.09
C GLY A 358 0.70 -13.07 -14.35
N ASP A 359 0.32 -12.28 -15.36
CA ASP A 359 1.00 -11.05 -15.75
C ASP A 359 0.40 -9.79 -15.08
N LEU A 360 -0.66 -9.96 -14.28
CA LEU A 360 -1.29 -8.84 -13.59
C LEU A 360 -0.65 -8.59 -12.22
N THR A 361 -0.66 -7.32 -11.81
CA THR A 361 -0.17 -6.89 -10.50
C THR A 361 -1.29 -6.97 -9.46
N LEU A 362 -1.12 -7.73 -8.38
CA LEU A 362 -2.05 -7.70 -7.25
C LEU A 362 -1.87 -6.36 -6.50
N LEU A 363 -2.90 -5.51 -6.49
CA LEU A 363 -2.88 -4.21 -5.81
C LEU A 363 -3.39 -4.27 -4.38
N ALA A 364 -4.46 -5.03 -4.13
CA ALA A 364 -5.14 -5.07 -2.85
C ALA A 364 -5.98 -6.35 -2.67
N TYR A 365 -6.29 -6.66 -1.41
CA TYR A 365 -7.32 -7.62 -1.03
C TYR A 365 -8.28 -6.95 -0.05
N ALA A 366 -9.58 -6.98 -0.35
CA ALA A 366 -10.64 -6.51 0.52
C ALA A 366 -11.50 -7.69 0.97
N ALA A 367 -11.56 -7.93 2.28
CA ALA A 367 -12.23 -9.06 2.89
C ALA A 367 -13.76 -9.00 2.78
#